data_AF-A0A0F8UB65-F1
#
_entry.id   AF-A0A0F8UB65-F1
#
_cell.length_a   1.000
_cell.length_b   1.000
_cell.length_c   1.000
_cell.angle_alpha   90.00
_cell.angle_beta   90.00
_cell.angle_gamma   90.00
#
_symmetry.space_group_name_H-M   'P 1'
#
loop_
_entity.id
_entity.type
_entity.pdbx_description
1 polymer ?
#
loop_
_entity_poly.entity_id
_entity_poly.type
_entity_poly.pdbx_seq_one_letter_code
_entity_poly.pdbx_strand_id
1 'polypeptide(L)'
;MPDILHWLGIKKIDRMLSMSNMKHDAIVDSGIKILERVPIPEDMIPDDSRVEIDAKINAGYFTTGKQYTMDELAQVRGRGWEKWEDVTH
;
A
#
# COMPACT_ATOMS: atom_id res chain seq x y z
N MET A 1 6.71 8.53 -22.15
CA MET A 1 6.28 9.78 -21.49
C MET A 1 7.47 10.28 -20.68
N PRO A 2 7.81 11.58 -20.61
CA PRO A 2 8.86 12.03 -19.71
C PRO A 2 8.40 11.86 -18.26
N ASP A 3 8.85 10.79 -17.60
CA ASP A 3 8.68 10.59 -16.17
C ASP A 3 10.01 10.81 -15.43
N ILE A 4 9.89 11.10 -14.12
CA ILE A 4 11.05 11.43 -13.28
C ILE A 4 12.07 10.28 -13.20
N LEU A 5 11.64 9.02 -13.30
CA LEU A 5 12.56 7.88 -13.19
C LEU A 5 13.45 7.80 -14.43
N HIS A 6 12.87 7.96 -15.61
CA HIS A 6 13.62 8.06 -16.86
C HIS A 6 14.50 9.32 -16.92
N TRP A 7 14.01 10.45 -16.41
CA TRP A 7 14.82 11.68 -16.33
C TRP A 7 16.06 11.51 -15.44
N LEU A 8 15.92 10.80 -14.32
CA LEU A 8 17.03 10.42 -13.44
C LEU A 8 17.91 9.29 -14.01
N GLY A 9 17.59 8.75 -15.19
CA GLY A 9 18.33 7.66 -15.82
C GLY A 9 18.17 6.31 -15.12
N ILE A 10 17.12 6.12 -14.32
CA ILE A 10 16.82 4.86 -13.65
C ILE A 10 16.47 3.81 -14.70
N LYS A 11 17.17 2.67 -14.66
CA LYS A 11 16.93 1.52 -15.55
C LYS A 11 16.43 0.28 -14.80
N LYS A 12 16.59 0.29 -13.48
CA LYS A 12 16.26 -0.82 -12.59
C LYS A 12 15.98 -0.29 -11.19
N ILE A 13 15.02 -0.91 -10.52
CA ILE A 13 14.76 -0.74 -9.09
C ILE A 13 14.96 -2.11 -8.44
N ASP A 14 15.94 -2.23 -7.56
CA ASP A 14 16.17 -3.47 -6.82
C ASP A 14 15.00 -3.77 -5.88
N ARG A 15 14.55 -2.76 -5.13
CA ARG A 15 13.49 -2.91 -4.12
C ARG A 15 12.46 -1.78 -4.26
N MET A 16 11.26 -2.13 -4.70
CA MET A 16 10.15 -1.19 -4.80
C MET A 16 9.28 -1.30 -3.54
N LEU A 17 9.29 -0.26 -2.71
CA LEU A 17 8.43 -0.18 -1.52
C LEU A 17 7.05 0.33 -1.92
N SER A 18 6.21 -0.56 -2.43
CA SER A 18 4.84 -0.23 -2.83
C SER A 18 3.99 -1.48 -3.03
N MET A 19 2.79 -1.44 -2.47
CA MET A 19 1.76 -2.46 -2.65
C MET A 19 0.86 -2.19 -3.87
N SER A 20 0.86 -0.98 -4.44
CA SER A 20 -0.02 -0.62 -5.56
C SER A 20 0.42 -1.29 -6.86
N ASN A 21 -0.49 -2.06 -7.49
CA ASN A 21 -0.26 -2.65 -8.81
C ASN A 21 -0.17 -1.58 -9.89
N MET A 22 -1.04 -0.56 -9.85
CA MET A 22 -1.00 0.54 -10.82
C MET A 22 0.39 1.21 -10.90
N LYS A 23 1.04 1.44 -9.75
CA LYS A 23 2.40 1.99 -9.73
C LYS A 23 3.42 1.00 -10.29
N HIS A 24 3.32 -0.26 -9.90
CA HIS A 24 4.22 -1.31 -10.37
C HIS A 24 4.14 -1.45 -11.90
N ASP A 25 2.93 -1.60 -12.42
CA ASP A 25 2.67 -1.85 -13.84
C ASP A 25 3.12 -0.66 -14.67
N ALA A 26 2.81 0.57 -14.24
CA ALA A 26 3.29 1.78 -14.92
C ALA A 26 4.83 1.86 -15.02
N ILE A 27 5.56 1.41 -13.99
CA ILE A 27 7.03 1.40 -14.01
C ILE A 27 7.56 0.29 -14.92
N VAL A 28 7.01 -0.93 -14.82
CA VAL A 28 7.44 -2.07 -15.64
C VAL A 28 7.15 -1.81 -17.12
N ASP A 29 5.95 -1.33 -17.44
CA ASP A 29 5.50 -1.01 -18.80
C ASP A 29 6.31 0.14 -19.41
N SER A 30 6.86 1.02 -18.57
CA SER A 30 7.78 2.07 -19.00
C SER A 30 9.19 1.55 -19.36
N GLY A 31 9.49 0.27 -19.09
CA GLY A 31 10.76 -0.38 -19.42
C GLY A 31 11.75 -0.47 -18.26
N ILE A 32 11.37 -0.06 -17.05
CA ILE A 32 12.21 -0.12 -15.85
C ILE A 32 11.96 -1.45 -15.13
N LYS A 33 13.03 -2.24 -14.93
CA LYS A 33 12.92 -3.54 -14.24
C LYS A 33 12.80 -3.36 -12.73
N ILE A 34 11.82 -4.00 -12.11
CA ILE A 34 11.73 -4.13 -10.65
C ILE A 34 12.13 -5.56 -10.28
N LEU A 35 13.10 -5.74 -9.38
CA LEU A 35 13.55 -7.07 -8.95
C LEU A 35 12.72 -7.62 -7.78
N GLU A 36 12.49 -6.79 -6.77
CA GLU A 36 11.76 -7.14 -5.55
C GLU A 36 10.66 -6.10 -5.30
N ARG A 37 9.44 -6.58 -5.04
CA ARG A 37 8.36 -5.75 -4.47
C ARG A 37 8.36 -5.98 -2.97
N VAL A 38 8.50 -4.89 -2.22
CA VAL A 38 8.53 -4.91 -0.76
C VAL A 38 7.22 -4.28 -0.27
N PRO A 39 6.34 -5.03 0.40
CA PRO A 39 5.15 -4.46 1.01
C PRO A 39 5.55 -3.56 2.19
N ILE A 40 4.64 -2.68 2.61
CA ILE A 40 4.86 -1.91 3.83
C ILE A 40 4.82 -2.89 5.01
N PRO A 41 5.82 -2.88 5.90
CA PRO A 41 5.81 -3.72 7.10
C PRO A 41 4.57 -3.47 7.97
N GLU A 42 3.99 -4.53 8.56
CA GLU A 42 2.74 -4.42 9.35
C GLU A 42 2.87 -3.54 10.60
N ASP A 43 4.08 -3.45 11.16
CA ASP A 43 4.43 -2.59 12.29
C ASP A 43 4.58 -1.11 11.90
N MET A 44 4.76 -0.84 10.60
CA MET A 44 4.82 0.52 10.04
C MET A 44 3.46 1.01 9.53
N ILE A 45 2.42 0.17 9.52
CA ILE A 45 1.06 0.58 9.18
C ILE A 45 0.41 1.19 10.43
N PRO A 46 0.08 2.49 10.43
CA PRO A 46 -0.65 3.09 11.53
C PRO A 46 -1.99 2.37 11.76
N ASP A 47 -2.38 2.23 13.03
CA ASP A 47 -3.60 1.48 13.37
C ASP A 47 -4.88 2.07 12.76
N ASP A 48 -4.90 3.39 12.54
CA ASP A 48 -6.01 4.06 11.83
C ASP A 48 -6.07 3.75 10.33
N SER A 49 -4.94 3.37 9.73
CA SER A 49 -4.80 3.10 8.31
C SER A 49 -5.07 1.63 7.98
N ARG A 50 -5.19 0.75 8.99
CA ARG A 50 -5.39 -0.70 8.81
C ARG A 50 -6.64 -1.02 7.97
N VAL A 51 -7.77 -0.38 8.26
CA VAL A 51 -9.03 -0.59 7.50
C VAL A 51 -8.84 -0.30 6.02
N GLU A 52 -8.18 0.81 5.68
CA GLU A 52 -7.93 1.17 4.29
C GLU A 52 -6.97 0.22 3.62
N ILE A 53 -5.91 -0.19 4.32
CA ILE A 53 -4.91 -1.11 3.78
C ILE A 53 -5.52 -2.49 3.53
N ASP A 54 -6.30 -3.02 4.46
CA ASP A 54 -6.95 -4.33 4.33
C ASP A 54 -7.96 -4.33 3.16
N ALA A 55 -8.75 -3.26 3.03
CA ALA A 55 -9.64 -3.07 1.89
C ALA A 55 -8.88 -3.00 0.55
N LYS A 56 -7.73 -2.31 0.52
CA LYS A 56 -6.89 -2.20 -0.68
C LYS A 56 -6.20 -3.52 -1.04
N ILE A 57 -5.77 -4.30 -0.05
CA ILE A 57 -5.24 -5.66 -0.23
C ILE A 57 -6.31 -6.56 -0.88
N ASN A 58 -7.54 -6.53 -0.37
CA ASN A 58 -8.63 -7.29 -0.95
C ASN A 58 -9.01 -6.81 -2.36
N ALA A 59 -8.91 -5.51 -2.63
CA ALA A 59 -9.02 -4.93 -3.97
C ALA A 59 -7.82 -5.25 -4.89
N GLY A 60 -6.87 -6.07 -4.44
CA GLY A 60 -5.79 -6.63 -5.26
C GLY A 60 -4.42 -5.99 -5.04
N TYR A 61 -4.22 -5.16 -4.01
CA TYR A 61 -2.88 -4.67 -3.69
C TYR A 61 -1.94 -5.84 -3.36
N PHE A 62 -0.69 -5.71 -3.80
CA PHE A 62 0.34 -6.68 -3.51
C PHE A 62 0.65 -6.73 -2.01
N THR A 63 0.55 -7.93 -1.45
CA THR A 63 0.99 -8.23 -0.10
C THR A 63 1.63 -9.61 -0.09
N THR A 64 2.60 -9.81 0.80
CA THR A 64 3.14 -11.15 1.11
C THR A 64 2.51 -11.73 2.37
N GLY A 65 1.63 -10.98 3.04
CA GLY A 65 0.95 -11.36 4.29
C GLY A 65 -0.44 -11.95 4.07
N LYS A 66 -1.23 -12.00 5.13
CA LYS A 66 -2.58 -12.59 5.14
C LYS A 66 -3.51 -11.77 4.23
N GLN A 67 -4.21 -12.45 3.32
CA GLN A 67 -5.33 -11.87 2.59
C GLN A 67 -6.61 -12.09 3.39
N TYR A 68 -7.35 -11.01 3.65
CA TYR A 68 -8.63 -11.08 4.34
C TYR A 68 -9.78 -11.39 3.38
N THR A 69 -10.67 -12.26 3.82
CA THR A 69 -11.94 -12.53 3.15
C THR A 69 -12.94 -11.38 3.35
N MET A 70 -13.99 -11.32 2.53
CA MET A 70 -15.04 -10.29 2.68
C MET A 70 -15.73 -10.36 4.05
N ASP A 71 -15.91 -11.56 4.60
CA ASP A 71 -16.52 -11.75 5.92
C ASP A 71 -15.61 -11.25 7.05
N GLU A 72 -14.30 -11.47 6.94
CA GLU A 72 -13.33 -10.94 7.89
C GLU A 72 -13.23 -9.41 7.81
N LEU A 73 -13.26 -8.84 6.60
CA LEU A 73 -13.28 -7.39 6.39
C LEU A 73 -14.52 -6.72 7.00
N ALA A 74 -15.68 -7.37 6.94
CA ALA A 74 -16.90 -6.85 7.54
C ALA A 74 -16.81 -6.74 9.08
N GLN A 75 -15.90 -7.50 9.71
CA GLN A 75 -15.62 -7.41 11.15
C GLN A 75 -14.54 -6.38 11.48
N VAL A 76 -13.77 -5.91 10.50
CA VAL A 76 -12.75 -4.88 10.70
C VAL A 76 -13.43 -3.58 11.07
N ARG A 77 -13.17 -3.10 12.28
CA ARG A 77 -13.64 -1.80 12.75
C ARG A 77 -12.47 -0.83 12.74
N GLY A 78 -12.63 0.28 12.02
CA GLY A 78 -11.77 1.45 12.22
C GLY A 78 -12.01 2.10 13.57
N ARG A 79 -11.19 3.10 13.92
CA ARG A 79 -11.52 3.95 15.07
C ARG A 79 -12.90 4.56 14.84
N GLY A 80 -13.82 4.36 15.80
CA GLY A 80 -14.95 5.25 15.95
C GLY A 80 -14.40 6.66 16.20
N TRP A 81 -15.08 7.68 15.71
CA TRP A 81 -14.78 9.05 16.09
C TRP A 81 -15.02 9.20 17.60
N GLU A 82 -14.05 8.83 18.44
CA GLU A 82 -13.91 9.53 19.72
C GLU A 82 -13.62 10.96 19.31
N LYS A 83 -14.66 11.78 19.45
CA LYS A 83 -14.66 13.13 18.95
C LYS A 83 -13.48 13.83 19.61
N TRP A 84 -12.79 14.66 18.85
CA TRP A 84 -11.86 15.65 19.38
C TRP A 84 -12.48 16.51 20.53
N GLU A 85 -13.82 16.46 20.70
CA GLU A 85 -14.62 17.04 21.77
C GLU A 85 -14.50 16.33 23.13
N ASP A 86 -14.05 15.07 23.19
CA ASP A 86 -13.93 14.28 24.44
C ASP A 86 -12.54 14.38 25.09
N VAL A 87 -11.62 15.12 24.48
CA VAL A 87 -10.30 15.42 25.08
C VAL A 87 -10.46 16.59 26.04
N THR A 88 -10.79 16.28 27.29
CA THR A 88 -10.76 17.26 28.39
C THR A 88 -9.35 17.84 28.50
N HIS A 89 -9.23 19.17 28.28
CA HIS A 89 -8.02 19.94 28.55
C HIS A 89 -7.83 20.14 30.07
#